data_AF-A0A2S9FMU9-F1
#
_entry.id   AF-A0A2S9FMU9-F1
#
_cell.length_a   1.000
_cell.length_b   1.000
_cell.length_c   1.000
_cell.angle_alpha   90.00
_cell.angle_beta   90.00
_cell.angle_gamma   90.00
#
_symmetry.space_group_name_H-M   'P 1'
#
loop_
_entity.id
_entity.type
_entity.pdbx_description
1 polymer ?
#
loop_
_entity_poly.entity_id
_entity_poly.type
_entity_poly.pdbx_seq_one_letter_code
_entity_poly.pdbx_strand_id
1 'polypeptide(L)'
;RGGAWETRSRRLGERLHGLSGVGIPIVRGWGPTLIPRPQRMYLRFAPPIATSRPPRVDPDTWIATVKDRTKTALEQTLADLQRLRASDPFRNLNPLAWHRAVRARSL
;
A
#
# COMPACT_ATOMS: atom_id res chain seq x y z
N ARG A 1 -24.04 8.97 -5.56
CA ARG A 1 -23.52 7.64 -5.97
C ARG A 1 -24.10 7.30 -7.34
N GLY A 2 -23.34 6.65 -8.24
CA GLY A 2 -23.90 6.07 -9.46
C GLY A 2 -23.71 6.86 -10.77
N GLY A 3 -22.58 7.54 -10.97
CA GLY A 3 -22.29 8.21 -12.24
C GLY A 3 -21.68 7.25 -13.28
N ALA A 4 -21.97 7.44 -14.56
CA ALA A 4 -21.42 6.64 -15.68
C ALA A 4 -19.88 6.52 -15.66
N TRP A 5 -19.19 7.46 -15.01
CA TRP A 5 -17.75 7.43 -14.75
C TRP A 5 -17.31 6.26 -13.84
N GLU A 6 -18.11 5.94 -12.82
CA GLU A 6 -17.84 4.85 -11.86
C GLU A 6 -17.95 3.48 -12.54
N THR A 7 -18.93 3.31 -13.43
CA THR A 7 -19.12 2.07 -14.19
C THR A 7 -18.00 1.87 -15.22
N ARG A 8 -17.52 2.95 -15.84
CA ARG A 8 -16.47 2.88 -16.87
C ARG A 8 -15.09 2.63 -16.26
N SER A 9 -14.78 3.27 -15.14
CA SER A 9 -13.51 3.06 -14.43
C SER A 9 -13.41 1.64 -13.83
N ARG A 10 -14.53 1.08 -13.35
CA ARG A 10 -14.62 -0.30 -12.84
C ARG A 10 -14.32 -1.33 -13.93
N ARG A 11 -14.90 -1.20 -15.14
CA ARG A 11 -14.63 -2.11 -16.27
C ARG A 11 -13.19 -2.04 -16.80
N LEU A 12 -12.55 -0.87 -16.73
CA LEU A 12 -11.14 -0.71 -17.10
C LEU A 12 -10.20 -1.30 -16.03
N GLY A 13 -10.51 -1.11 -14.75
CA GLY A 13 -9.78 -1.73 -13.64
C GLY A 13 -9.85 -3.26 -13.68
N GLU A 14 -11.03 -3.82 -13.94
CA GLU A 14 -11.24 -5.27 -14.07
C GLU A 14 -10.43 -5.88 -15.22
N ARG A 15 -10.34 -5.19 -16.38
CA ARG A 15 -9.54 -5.68 -17.52
C ARG A 15 -8.04 -5.57 -17.31
N LEU A 16 -7.58 -4.61 -16.50
CA LEU A 16 -6.16 -4.42 -16.20
C LEU A 16 -5.66 -5.30 -15.04
N HIS A 17 -6.52 -5.62 -14.08
CA HIS A 17 -6.13 -6.35 -12.86
C HIS A 17 -6.71 -7.75 -12.73
N GLY A 18 -7.73 -8.12 -13.53
CA GLY A 18 -8.40 -9.42 -13.44
C GLY A 18 -9.17 -9.66 -12.13
N LEU A 19 -9.35 -8.63 -11.29
CA LEU A 19 -9.99 -8.71 -9.98
C LEU A 19 -11.14 -7.69 -9.89
N SER A 20 -12.32 -8.15 -9.50
CA SER A 20 -13.50 -7.30 -9.32
C SER A 20 -13.39 -6.45 -8.05
N GLY A 21 -13.80 -5.18 -8.13
CA GLY A 21 -13.86 -4.27 -6.97
C GLY A 21 -12.59 -3.49 -6.63
N VAL A 22 -11.49 -3.67 -7.36
CA VAL A 22 -10.27 -2.86 -7.18
C VAL A 22 -10.35 -1.62 -8.09
N GLY A 23 -10.30 -0.43 -7.49
CA GLY A 23 -10.24 0.84 -8.23
C GLY A 23 -8.95 0.98 -9.04
N ILE A 24 -8.93 1.90 -10.01
CA ILE A 24 -7.73 2.21 -10.80
C ILE A 24 -6.60 2.63 -9.84
N PRO A 25 -5.39 2.03 -9.91
CA PRO A 25 -4.28 2.43 -9.06
C PRO A 25 -3.94 3.89 -9.31
N ILE A 26 -3.49 4.62 -8.28
CA ILE A 26 -2.96 5.97 -8.43
C ILE A 26 -1.63 5.87 -9.20
N VAL A 27 -1.69 5.94 -10.53
CA VAL A 27 -0.53 5.90 -11.41
C VAL A 27 0.07 7.30 -11.51
N ARG A 28 1.35 7.43 -11.16
CA ARG A 28 2.11 8.67 -11.38
C ARG A 28 2.51 8.75 -12.86
N GLY A 29 1.91 9.66 -13.62
CA GLY A 29 2.15 9.76 -15.07
C GLY A 29 1.27 10.70 -15.91
N TRP A 30 0.57 11.67 -15.32
CA TRP A 30 -0.21 12.66 -16.08
C TRP A 30 0.68 13.83 -16.54
N GLY A 31 1.60 13.55 -17.48
CA GLY A 31 2.39 14.54 -18.20
C GLY A 31 2.24 14.34 -19.72
N PRO A 32 2.78 15.24 -20.57
CA PRO A 32 2.55 15.25 -22.02
C PRO A 32 2.92 13.93 -22.75
N THR A 33 3.69 13.05 -22.09
CA THR A 33 4.15 11.78 -22.64
C THR A 33 3.21 10.58 -22.48
N LEU A 34 2.07 10.65 -21.76
CA LEU A 34 1.06 9.57 -21.61
C LEU A 34 1.53 8.14 -21.26
N ILE A 35 2.83 7.92 -21.00
CA ILE A 35 3.36 6.58 -20.70
C ILE A 35 3.17 6.29 -19.21
N PRO A 36 2.34 5.30 -18.85
CA PRO A 36 2.21 4.88 -17.46
C PRO A 36 3.56 4.35 -16.96
N ARG A 37 4.01 4.83 -15.79
CA ARG A 37 5.21 4.34 -15.12
C ARG A 37 4.82 3.49 -13.91
N PRO A 38 4.49 2.20 -14.10
CA PRO A 38 4.12 1.33 -12.99
C PRO A 38 5.29 1.21 -12.01
N GLN A 39 4.99 1.29 -10.71
CA GLN A 39 5.95 1.06 -9.62
C GLN A 39 5.47 -0.13 -8.79
N ARG A 40 6.41 -0.88 -8.19
CA ARG A 40 6.04 -1.95 -7.25
C ARG A 40 5.38 -1.35 -6.01
N MET A 41 4.27 -1.95 -5.59
CA MET A 41 3.64 -1.66 -4.30
C MET A 41 4.27 -2.55 -3.23
N TYR A 42 4.54 -1.96 -2.07
CA TYR A 42 5.08 -2.65 -0.91
C TYR A 42 4.06 -2.60 0.21
N LEU A 43 3.66 -3.77 0.71
CA LEU A 43 2.60 -3.92 1.71
C LEU A 43 3.11 -4.82 2.83
N ARG A 44 2.76 -4.51 4.08
CA ARG A 44 3.09 -5.32 5.25
C ARG A 44 1.98 -5.24 6.28
N PHE A 45 1.65 -6.37 6.87
CA PHE A 45 0.82 -6.45 8.06
C PHE A 45 1.73 -6.55 9.28
N ALA A 46 1.58 -5.62 10.22
CA ALA A 46 2.33 -5.58 11.46
C ALA A 46 1.62 -6.40 12.56
N PRO A 47 2.31 -6.76 13.65
CA PRO A 47 1.68 -7.38 14.81
C PRO A 47 0.50 -6.53 15.35
N PRO A 48 -0.53 -7.18 15.93
CA PRO A 48 -1.69 -6.47 16.45
C PRO A 48 -1.33 -5.60 17.67
N ILE A 49 -2.05 -4.48 17.83
CA ILE A 49 -1.91 -3.58 18.97
C ILE A 49 -3.01 -3.88 19.98
N ALA A 50 -2.62 -4.15 21.23
CA ALA A 50 -3.58 -4.39 22.31
C ALA A 50 -4.33 -3.10 22.67
N THR A 51 -5.67 -3.16 22.62
CA THR A 51 -6.57 -2.04 22.91
C THR A 51 -7.35 -2.20 24.22
N SER A 52 -7.15 -3.32 24.93
CA SER A 52 -7.71 -3.56 26.26
C SER A 52 -7.14 -2.58 27.28
N ARG A 53 -8.01 -1.72 27.83
CA ARG A 53 -7.62 -0.73 28.84
C ARG A 53 -7.29 -1.42 30.17
N PRO A 54 -6.12 -1.14 30.77
CA PRO A 54 -5.81 -1.64 32.12
C PRO A 54 -6.74 -1.03 33.19
N PRO A 55 -6.98 -1.74 34.30
CA PRO A 55 -7.65 -1.16 35.46
C PRO A 55 -6.88 0.06 35.97
N ARG A 56 -7.58 1.10 36.42
CA ARG A 56 -7.02 2.33 37.02
C ARG A 56 -6.30 3.30 36.07
N VAL A 57 -6.33 3.08 34.76
CA VAL A 57 -5.84 4.08 33.79
C VAL A 57 -7.00 4.96 33.33
N ASP A 58 -6.80 6.27 33.38
CA ASP A 58 -7.74 7.25 32.87
C ASP A 58 -8.07 7.00 31.36
N PRO A 59 -9.35 7.08 30.94
CA PRO A 59 -9.74 6.78 29.56
C PRO A 59 -9.03 7.62 28.51
N ASP A 60 -8.88 8.93 28.71
CA ASP A 60 -8.27 9.81 27.72
C ASP A 60 -6.77 9.56 27.59
N THR A 61 -6.12 9.35 28.74
CA THR A 61 -4.71 8.92 28.81
C THR A 61 -4.50 7.58 28.08
N TRP A 62 -5.42 6.64 28.25
CA TRP A 62 -5.37 5.36 27.55
C TRP A 62 -5.51 5.52 26.04
N ILE A 63 -6.49 6.31 25.58
CA ILE A 63 -6.71 6.59 24.16
C ILE A 63 -5.47 7.23 23.54
N ALA A 64 -4.87 8.22 24.21
CA ALA A 64 -3.65 8.85 23.75
C ALA A 64 -2.50 7.83 23.63
N THR A 65 -2.35 6.95 24.62
CA THR A 65 -1.33 5.89 24.63
C THR A 65 -1.50 4.93 23.46
N VAL A 66 -2.72 4.46 23.17
CA VAL A 66 -2.98 3.56 22.04
C VAL A 66 -2.69 4.25 20.72
N LYS A 67 -3.07 5.52 20.56
CA LYS A 67 -2.79 6.31 19.35
C LYS A 67 -1.28 6.45 19.12
N ASP A 68 -0.54 6.79 20.17
CA ASP A 68 0.91 6.95 20.09
C ASP A 68 1.61 5.63 19.70
N ARG A 69 1.28 4.53 20.38
CA ARG A 69 1.77 3.18 20.04
C ARG A 69 1.47 2.81 18.58
N THR A 70 0.26 3.13 18.11
CA THR A 70 -0.15 2.86 16.73
C THR A 70 0.65 3.68 15.74
N LYS A 71 0.84 4.97 16.01
CA LYS A 71 1.66 5.85 15.19
C LYS A 71 3.09 5.34 15.11
N THR A 72 3.73 5.04 16.25
CA THR A 72 5.12 4.54 16.30
C THR A 72 5.28 3.24 15.51
N ALA A 73 4.37 2.27 15.71
CA ALA A 73 4.43 1.00 14.99
C ALA A 73 4.23 1.17 13.47
N LEU A 74 3.33 2.08 13.07
CA LEU A 74 3.11 2.42 11.66
C LEU A 74 4.32 3.09 11.03
N GLU A 75 4.92 4.08 11.71
CA GLU A 75 6.11 4.78 11.24
C GLU A 75 7.32 3.85 11.12
N GLN A 76 7.52 2.95 12.08
CA GLN A 76 8.55 1.91 12.01
C GLN A 76 8.32 0.97 10.82
N THR A 77 7.08 0.49 10.63
CA THR A 77 6.72 -0.37 9.50
C THR A 77 6.94 0.35 8.17
N LEU A 78 6.61 1.64 8.08
CA LEU A 78 6.83 2.44 6.89
C LEU A 78 8.33 2.63 6.61
N ALA A 79 9.14 2.92 7.63
CA ALA A 79 10.59 3.02 7.49
C ALA A 79 11.22 1.70 6.99
N ASP A 80 10.74 0.56 7.49
CA ASP A 80 11.15 -0.77 6.99
C ASP A 80 10.83 -0.94 5.51
N LEU A 81 9.60 -0.59 5.10
CA LEU A 81 9.17 -0.68 3.70
C LEU A 81 9.97 0.27 2.80
N GLN A 82 10.32 1.45 3.28
CA GLN A 82 11.16 2.40 2.56
C GLN A 82 12.59 1.88 2.39
N ARG A 83 13.17 1.26 3.42
CA ARG A 83 14.48 0.58 3.33
C ARG A 83 14.45 -0.55 2.31
N LEU A 84 13.43 -1.40 2.38
CA LEU A 84 13.21 -2.48 1.42
C LEU A 84 13.15 -1.93 -0.01
N ARG A 85 12.30 -0.91 -0.25
CA ARG A 85 12.15 -0.25 -1.55
C ARG A 85 13.45 0.39 -2.04
N ALA A 86 14.25 0.97 -1.16
CA ALA A 86 15.53 1.59 -1.53
C ALA A 86 16.51 0.55 -2.09
N SER A 87 16.53 -0.64 -1.49
CA SER A 87 17.39 -1.76 -1.89
C SER A 87 16.85 -2.63 -3.04
N ASP A 88 15.59 -2.46 -3.46
CA ASP A 88 14.98 -3.30 -4.50
C ASP A 88 15.49 -2.94 -5.91
N PRO A 89 16.23 -3.84 -6.60
CA PRO A 89 16.70 -3.59 -7.97
C PRO A 89 15.55 -3.50 -8.99
N PHE A 90 14.35 -3.97 -8.64
CA PHE A 90 13.17 -3.95 -9.51
C PHE A 90 12.18 -2.82 -9.16
N ARG A 91 12.56 -1.86 -8.30
CA ARG A 91 11.67 -0.77 -7.83
C ARG A 91 11.07 0.07 -8.97
N ASN A 92 11.86 0.28 -10.03
CA ASN A 92 11.43 0.87 -11.29
C ASN A 92 11.19 -0.31 -12.23
N LEU A 93 9.93 -0.72 -12.38
CA LEU A 93 9.54 -1.89 -13.15
C LEU A 93 9.88 -1.69 -14.63
N ASN A 94 11.12 -1.99 -15.04
CA ASN A 94 11.49 -2.06 -16.45
C ASN A 94 10.71 -3.22 -17.08
N PRO A 95 9.88 -2.97 -18.12
CA PRO A 95 9.10 -4.01 -18.80
C PRO A 95 9.94 -5.22 -19.21
N LEU A 96 11.19 -5.01 -19.62
CA LEU A 96 12.10 -6.08 -20.06
C LEU A 96 12.60 -6.96 -18.89
N ALA A 97 12.58 -6.44 -17.66
CA ALA A 97 13.03 -7.15 -16.47
C ALA A 97 11.88 -7.79 -15.67
N TRP A 98 10.62 -7.64 -16.10
CA TRP A 98 9.44 -8.12 -15.38
C TRP A 98 9.51 -9.61 -15.03
N HIS A 99 10.01 -10.47 -15.94
CA HIS A 99 10.14 -11.91 -15.70
C HIS A 99 11.03 -12.24 -14.47
N ARG A 100 11.98 -11.37 -14.10
CA ARG A 100 12.83 -11.55 -12.91
C ARG A 100 12.16 -11.04 -11.64
N ALA A 101 11.27 -10.06 -11.76
CA ALA A 101 10.56 -9.44 -10.65
C ALA A 101 9.39 -10.29 -10.11
N VAL A 102 8.92 -11.30 -10.86
CA VAL A 102 7.81 -12.18 -10.44
C VAL A 102 8.29 -13.35 -9.57
N ARG A 103 9.60 -13.61 -9.48
CA ARG A 103 10.12 -14.63 -8.56
C ARG A 103 9.95 -14.14 -7.12
N ALA A 104 9.09 -14.82 -6.38
CA ALA A 104 8.99 -14.65 -4.94
C ALA A 104 10.38 -14.91 -4.34
N ARG A 105 10.90 -13.95 -3.60
CA ARG A 105 12.09 -14.17 -2.77
C ARG A 105 11.63 -15.12 -1.66
N SER A 106 12.13 -16.36 -1.68
CA SER A 106 11.97 -17.27 -0.55
C SER A 106 12.54 -16.58 0.69
N LEU A 107 11.72 -16.53 1.76
CA LEU A 107 12.12 -16.07 3.08
C LEU A 107 13.02 -17.10 3.74
#